data_AF-A0AAD0HX29-F1
#
_entry.id   AF-A0AAD0HX29-F1
#
_cell.length_a   1.000
_cell.length_b   1.000
_cell.length_c   1.000
_cell.angle_alpha   90.00
_cell.angle_beta   90.00
_cell.angle_gamma   90.00
#
_symmetry.space_group_name_H-M   'P 1'
#
loop_
_entity.id
_entity.type
_entity.pdbx_description
1 polymer ?
#
loop_
_entity_poly.entity_id
_entity_poly.type
_entity_poly.pdbx_seq_one_letter_code
_entity_poly.pdbx_strand_id
1 'polypeptide(L)'
;MRLVINNKTFDSKEFKGTEAELLEQFVYEFLNINSIVMMERLAVVYEMLIGYIKDVLGIQENPPFKFDDIESDREKLEIVIEQYKFAKFLSSRYKGSYESYLDLLEQYEVFSKDKAIMTLIDYKLARFGDEIFKEMGIEIIDRIDQGFIVKDNSKYIN
;
A
#
# COMPACT_ATOMS: atom_id res chain seq x y z
N MET A 1 14.90 12.41 17.65
CA MET A 1 15.03 12.64 16.20
C MET A 1 13.82 13.43 15.76
N ARG A 2 14.02 14.49 14.97
CA ARG A 2 12.93 15.31 14.41
C ARG A 2 12.99 15.23 12.90
N LEU A 3 11.89 14.81 12.28
CA LEU A 3 11.74 14.63 10.84
C LEU A 3 10.55 15.46 10.35
N VAL A 4 10.60 16.00 9.14
CA VAL A 4 9.45 16.68 8.52
C VAL A 4 9.16 16.02 7.18
N ILE A 5 7.94 15.51 7.01
CA ILE A 5 7.44 14.95 5.75
C ILE A 5 6.10 15.60 5.48
N ASN A 6 5.85 16.05 4.24
CA ASN A 6 4.57 16.64 3.83
C ASN A 6 4.09 17.77 4.78
N ASN A 7 5.01 18.66 5.18
CA ASN A 7 4.79 19.72 6.16
C ASN A 7 4.39 19.26 7.58
N LYS A 8 4.40 17.95 7.85
CA LYS A 8 4.12 17.36 9.15
C LYS A 8 5.42 17.05 9.88
N THR A 9 5.52 17.53 11.12
CA THR A 9 6.67 17.23 11.99
C THR A 9 6.43 15.95 12.76
N PHE A 10 7.42 15.08 12.77
CA PHE A 10 7.50 13.88 13.59
C PHE A 10 8.65 14.03 14.57
N ASP A 11 8.35 14.02 15.87
CA ASP A 11 9.35 13.98 16.92
C ASP A 11 9.29 12.62 17.64
N SER A 12 10.42 11.92 17.66
CA SER A 12 10.54 10.62 18.33
C SER A 12 10.24 10.68 19.83
N LYS A 13 10.34 11.86 20.47
CA LYS A 13 9.99 12.05 21.89
C LYS A 13 8.49 12.19 22.11
N GLU A 14 7.74 12.57 21.07
CA GLU A 14 6.32 12.88 21.15
C GLU A 14 5.44 11.75 20.59
N PHE A 15 5.98 10.91 19.71
CA PHE A 15 5.27 9.76 19.17
C PHE A 15 5.02 8.69 20.25
N LYS A 16 3.75 8.34 20.47
CA LYS A 16 3.32 7.34 21.45
C LYS A 16 2.68 6.08 20.84
N GLY A 17 2.74 5.95 19.52
CA GLY A 17 2.21 4.77 18.81
C GLY A 17 3.19 3.61 18.76
N THR A 18 2.76 2.53 18.12
CA THR A 18 3.54 1.35 17.77
C THR A 18 4.43 1.58 16.55
N GLU A 19 5.42 0.70 16.35
CA GLU A 19 6.28 0.71 15.16
C GLU A 19 5.46 0.62 13.86
N ALA A 20 4.43 -0.22 13.83
CA ALA A 20 3.53 -0.38 12.70
C ALA A 20 2.69 0.88 12.40
N GLU A 21 2.23 1.61 13.42
CA GLU A 21 1.52 2.89 13.26
C GLU A 21 2.47 3.99 12.76
N LEU A 22 3.73 3.97 13.21
CA LEU A 22 4.73 4.94 12.72
C LEU A 22 5.03 4.72 11.23
N LEU A 23 5.21 3.46 10.83
CA LEU A 23 5.44 3.08 9.44
C LEU A 23 4.28 3.55 8.54
N GLU A 24 3.04 3.30 8.97
CA GLU A 24 1.85 3.77 8.24
C GLU A 24 1.83 5.28 8.09
N GLN A 25 2.10 6.03 9.17
CA GLN A 25 2.10 7.48 9.09
C GLN A 25 3.19 7.98 8.13
N PHE A 26 4.39 7.43 8.16
CA PHE A 26 5.45 7.83 7.23
C PHE A 26 5.09 7.53 5.77
N VAL A 27 4.64 6.31 5.48
CA VAL A 27 4.25 5.92 4.12
C VAL A 27 3.08 6.79 3.65
N TYR A 28 2.05 6.98 4.47
CA TYR A 28 0.92 7.84 4.15
C TYR A 28 1.35 9.28 3.82
N GLU A 29 2.19 9.91 4.65
CA GLU A 29 2.64 11.28 4.37
C GLU A 29 3.48 11.36 3.09
N PHE A 30 4.34 10.38 2.80
CA PHE A 30 5.10 10.34 1.54
C PHE A 30 4.20 10.19 0.32
N LEU A 31 3.20 9.30 0.38
CA LEU A 31 2.25 9.10 -0.69
C LEU A 31 1.38 10.35 -0.94
N ASN A 32 1.22 11.23 0.04
CA ASN A 32 0.41 12.44 -0.05
C ASN A 32 1.21 13.73 -0.32
N ILE A 33 2.47 13.63 -0.75
CA ILE A 33 3.24 14.77 -1.23
C ILE A 33 2.72 15.21 -2.61
N ASN A 34 1.82 16.19 -2.62
CA ASN A 34 1.12 16.66 -3.83
C ASN A 34 2.04 17.28 -4.89
N SER A 35 3.25 17.71 -4.53
CA SER A 35 4.20 18.32 -5.45
C SER A 35 4.99 17.32 -6.30
N ILE A 36 4.82 16.02 -6.08
CA ILE A 36 5.55 14.93 -6.76
C ILE A 36 4.51 14.05 -7.47
N VAL A 37 4.80 13.48 -8.64
CA VAL A 37 3.83 12.56 -9.29
C VAL A 37 3.75 11.23 -8.54
N MET A 38 2.62 10.52 -8.61
CA MET A 38 2.41 9.32 -7.80
C MET A 38 3.44 8.22 -8.08
N MET A 39 3.84 8.01 -9.34
CA MET A 39 4.83 6.97 -9.68
C MET A 39 6.21 7.23 -9.07
N GLU A 40 6.63 8.49 -9.00
CA GLU A 40 7.88 8.86 -8.32
C GLU A 40 7.77 8.66 -6.80
N ARG A 41 6.61 8.98 -6.20
CA ARG A 41 6.33 8.68 -4.78
C ARG A 41 6.40 7.19 -4.50
N LEU A 42 5.86 6.35 -5.38
CA LEU A 42 5.90 4.89 -5.25
C LEU A 42 7.34 4.35 -5.24
N ALA A 43 8.20 4.85 -6.13
CA ALA A 43 9.62 4.45 -6.16
C ALA A 43 10.33 4.79 -4.83
N VAL A 44 10.10 6.00 -4.31
CA VAL A 44 10.67 6.43 -3.02
C VAL A 44 10.14 5.58 -1.86
N VAL A 45 8.83 5.31 -1.84
CA VAL A 45 8.23 4.45 -0.81
C VAL A 45 8.79 3.04 -0.88
N TYR A 46 9.00 2.48 -2.07
CA TYR A 46 9.60 1.17 -2.24
C TYR A 46 10.99 1.08 -1.60
N GLU A 47 11.88 2.01 -1.96
CA GLU A 47 13.24 2.09 -1.40
C GLU A 47 13.23 2.33 0.12
N MET A 48 12.32 3.18 0.60
CA MET A 48 12.13 3.41 2.03
C MET A 48 11.73 2.12 2.76
N LEU A 49 10.85 1.30 2.18
CA LEU A 49 10.42 0.03 2.77
C LEU A 49 11.55 -1.00 2.80
N ILE A 50 12.36 -1.08 1.74
CA ILE A 50 13.54 -1.94 1.71
C ILE A 50 14.53 -1.51 2.80
N GLY A 51 14.87 -0.23 2.86
CA GLY A 51 15.76 0.32 3.88
C GLY A 51 15.22 0.11 5.29
N TYR A 52 13.91 0.27 5.49
CA TYR A 52 13.27 0.02 6.78
C TYR A 52 13.43 -1.45 7.22
N ILE A 53 13.14 -2.42 6.36
CA ILE A 53 13.28 -3.84 6.69
C ILE A 53 14.74 -4.19 6.99
N LYS A 54 15.66 -3.71 6.16
CA LYS A 54 17.08 -4.01 6.30
C LYS A 54 17.72 -3.35 7.52
N ASP A 55 17.54 -2.05 7.64
CA ASP A 55 18.32 -1.21 8.56
C ASP A 55 17.61 -1.01 9.91
N VAL A 56 16.27 -1.03 9.93
CA VAL A 56 15.50 -0.86 11.17
C VAL A 56 15.12 -2.21 11.78
N LEU A 57 14.63 -3.15 10.96
CA LEU A 57 14.26 -4.49 11.46
C LEU A 57 15.45 -5.47 11.46
N GLY A 58 16.57 -5.13 10.83
CA GLY A 58 17.79 -5.94 10.81
C GLY A 58 17.68 -7.20 9.94
N ILE A 59 16.71 -7.25 9.02
CA ILE A 59 16.44 -8.42 8.18
C ILE A 59 17.21 -8.26 6.87
N GLN A 60 18.25 -9.07 6.68
CA GLN A 60 19.08 -9.06 5.48
C GLN A 60 18.50 -9.99 4.41
N GLU A 61 17.36 -9.61 3.86
CA GLU A 61 16.80 -10.24 2.67
C GLU A 61 16.99 -9.33 1.46
N ASN A 62 17.32 -9.93 0.32
CA ASN A 62 17.28 -9.20 -0.94
C ASN A 62 15.81 -8.93 -1.28
N PRO A 63 15.46 -7.70 -1.68
CA PRO A 63 14.13 -7.45 -2.20
C PRO A 63 13.86 -8.40 -3.37
N PRO A 64 12.66 -9.00 -3.44
CA PRO A 64 12.35 -9.99 -4.47
C PRO A 64 12.34 -9.40 -5.89
N PHE A 65 12.24 -8.06 -6.00
CA PHE A 65 12.18 -7.35 -7.26
C PHE A 65 13.09 -6.12 -7.23
N LYS A 66 13.51 -5.65 -8.40
CA LYS A 66 14.13 -4.35 -8.59
C LYS A 66 13.09 -3.43 -9.21
N PHE A 67 12.79 -2.31 -8.56
CA PHE A 67 11.71 -1.43 -9.00
C PHE A 67 11.91 -0.88 -10.41
N ASP A 68 13.16 -0.57 -10.75
CA ASP A 68 13.55 -0.03 -12.06
C ASP A 68 13.45 -1.04 -13.21
N ASP A 69 13.50 -2.35 -12.90
CA ASP A 69 13.40 -3.42 -13.90
C ASP A 69 11.93 -3.71 -14.29
N ILE A 70 10.96 -3.12 -13.58
CA ILE A 70 9.53 -3.30 -13.85
C ILE A 70 9.11 -2.29 -14.92
N GLU A 71 8.46 -2.75 -15.99
CA GLU A 71 7.98 -1.87 -17.06
C GLU A 71 6.59 -1.30 -16.78
N SER A 72 5.70 -2.11 -16.21
CA SER A 72 4.30 -1.75 -16.01
C SER A 72 4.10 -0.90 -14.75
N ASP A 73 3.44 0.25 -14.90
CA ASP A 73 3.02 1.10 -13.77
C ASP A 73 2.10 0.34 -12.79
N ARG A 74 1.27 -0.58 -13.31
CA ARG A 74 0.41 -1.42 -12.48
C ARG A 74 1.24 -2.37 -11.64
N GLU A 75 2.20 -3.07 -12.24
CA GLU A 75 3.07 -4.00 -11.52
C GLU A 75 3.93 -3.28 -10.46
N LYS A 76 4.43 -2.08 -10.77
CA LYS A 76 5.12 -1.22 -9.80
C LYS A 76 4.26 -0.92 -8.58
N LEU A 77 3.00 -0.55 -8.80
CA LEU A 77 2.05 -0.29 -7.72
C LEU A 77 1.77 -1.55 -6.88
N GLU A 78 1.53 -2.69 -7.51
CA GLU A 78 1.30 -3.96 -6.81
C GLU A 78 2.50 -4.35 -5.94
N ILE A 79 3.72 -4.21 -6.47
CA ILE A 79 4.93 -4.52 -5.73
C ILE A 79 5.11 -3.59 -4.52
N VAL A 80 4.76 -2.31 -4.63
CA VAL A 80 4.79 -1.40 -3.49
C VAL A 80 3.74 -1.77 -2.44
N ILE A 81 2.53 -2.15 -2.87
CA ILE A 81 1.48 -2.62 -1.96
C ILE A 81 1.94 -3.85 -1.19
N GLU A 82 2.49 -4.86 -1.88
CA GLU A 82 2.96 -6.08 -1.24
C GLU A 82 4.15 -5.83 -0.31
N GLN A 83 5.10 -4.99 -0.74
CA GLN A 83 6.25 -4.62 0.10
C GLN A 83 5.80 -3.87 1.36
N TYR A 84 4.77 -3.02 1.26
CA TYR A 84 4.19 -2.33 2.41
C TYR A 84 3.51 -3.30 3.38
N LYS A 85 2.67 -4.21 2.87
CA LYS A 85 2.00 -5.24 3.69
C LYS A 85 3.02 -6.08 4.44
N PHE A 86 4.11 -6.48 3.78
CA PHE A 86 5.18 -7.26 4.39
C PHE A 86 5.93 -6.47 5.48
N ALA A 87 6.32 -5.22 5.20
CA ALA A 87 6.95 -4.37 6.21
C ALA A 87 6.03 -4.16 7.43
N LYS A 88 4.72 -3.95 7.20
CA LYS A 88 3.71 -3.78 8.26
C LYS A 88 3.54 -5.05 9.09
N PHE A 89 3.48 -6.23 8.44
CA PHE A 89 3.46 -7.52 9.11
C PHE A 89 4.63 -7.65 10.09
N LEU A 90 5.86 -7.42 9.62
CA LEU A 90 7.05 -7.52 10.45
C LEU A 90 7.02 -6.50 11.61
N SER A 91 6.59 -5.27 11.34
CA SER A 91 6.48 -4.19 12.33
C SER A 91 5.41 -4.44 13.38
N SER A 92 4.34 -5.15 13.02
CA SER A 92 3.22 -5.43 13.92
C SER A 92 3.57 -6.47 15.00
N ARG A 93 4.69 -7.18 14.84
CA ARG A 93 5.09 -8.32 15.70
C ARG A 93 3.99 -9.37 15.83
N TYR A 94 3.18 -9.50 14.78
CA TYR A 94 2.13 -10.49 14.70
C TYR A 94 2.73 -11.90 14.84
N LYS A 95 2.05 -12.77 15.59
CA LYS A 95 2.58 -14.09 15.99
C LYS A 95 2.20 -15.23 15.05
N GLY A 96 1.28 -15.00 14.11
CA GLY A 96 0.89 -15.98 13.09
C GLY A 96 1.76 -15.91 11.84
N SER A 97 1.37 -16.62 10.79
CA SER A 97 2.05 -16.57 9.49
C SER A 97 1.75 -15.27 8.75
N TYR A 98 2.54 -14.97 7.71
CA TYR A 98 2.24 -13.87 6.80
C TYR A 98 0.89 -14.10 6.09
N GLU A 99 0.60 -15.33 5.68
CA GLU A 99 -0.69 -15.71 5.08
C GLU A 99 -1.86 -15.39 6.01
N SER A 100 -1.80 -15.79 7.29
CA SER A 100 -2.89 -15.50 8.23
C SER A 100 -2.99 -14.01 8.57
N TYR A 101 -1.89 -13.26 8.43
CA TYR A 101 -1.90 -11.81 8.53
C TYR A 101 -2.56 -11.15 7.30
N LEU A 102 -2.31 -11.67 6.10
CA LEU A 102 -2.98 -11.22 4.88
C LEU A 102 -4.50 -11.46 4.97
N ASP A 103 -4.93 -12.64 5.44
CA ASP A 103 -6.35 -12.93 5.65
C ASP A 103 -7.02 -11.92 6.61
N LEU A 104 -6.28 -11.45 7.62
CA LEU A 104 -6.75 -10.41 8.53
C LEU A 104 -6.78 -9.03 7.85
N LEU A 105 -5.78 -8.71 7.03
CA LEU A 105 -5.75 -7.47 6.27
C LEU A 105 -6.82 -7.42 5.17
N GLU A 106 -7.23 -8.55 4.60
CA GLU A 106 -8.31 -8.63 3.61
C GLU A 106 -9.69 -8.40 4.24
N GLN A 107 -9.81 -8.47 5.57
CA GLN A 107 -11.03 -8.06 6.25
C GLN A 107 -11.17 -6.54 6.16
N TYR A 108 -12.22 -6.10 5.45
CA TYR A 108 -12.48 -4.69 5.14
C TYR A 108 -12.37 -3.74 6.34
N GLU A 109 -12.77 -4.15 7.54
CA GLU A 109 -12.67 -3.32 8.75
C GLU A 109 -11.24 -3.07 9.24
N VAL A 110 -10.31 -3.99 8.97
CA VAL A 110 -8.88 -3.85 9.28
C VAL A 110 -8.21 -3.08 8.16
N PHE A 111 -8.53 -3.45 6.91
CA PHE A 111 -8.08 -2.82 5.68
C PHE A 111 -8.37 -1.31 5.65
N SER A 112 -9.62 -0.92 5.89
CA SER A 112 -10.11 0.47 5.76
C SER A 112 -9.54 1.44 6.79
N LYS A 113 -8.88 0.93 7.84
CA LYS A 113 -8.27 1.75 8.88
C LYS A 113 -6.82 2.13 8.58
N ASP A 114 -6.12 1.38 7.72
CA ASP A 114 -4.74 1.69 7.34
C ASP A 114 -4.72 2.72 6.21
N LYS A 115 -4.28 3.93 6.53
CA LYS A 115 -4.36 5.07 5.60
C LYS A 115 -3.43 4.93 4.41
N ALA A 116 -2.28 4.28 4.58
CA ALA A 116 -1.31 4.10 3.51
C ALA A 116 -1.83 3.09 2.49
N ILE A 117 -2.37 1.95 2.96
CA ILE A 117 -3.02 0.95 2.12
C ILE A 117 -4.20 1.55 1.36
N MET A 118 -5.08 2.30 2.04
CA MET A 118 -6.21 2.96 1.40
C MET A 118 -5.75 3.91 0.29
N THR A 119 -4.70 4.71 0.53
CA THR A 119 -4.15 5.61 -0.50
C THR A 119 -3.65 4.84 -1.72
N LEU A 120 -2.99 3.70 -1.53
CA LEU A 120 -2.49 2.86 -2.62
C LEU A 120 -3.62 2.21 -3.42
N ILE A 121 -4.66 1.69 -2.74
CA ILE A 121 -5.81 1.07 -3.39
C ILE A 121 -6.71 2.10 -4.09
N ASP A 122 -6.93 3.27 -3.50
CA ASP A 122 -7.66 4.35 -4.16
C ASP A 122 -6.96 4.74 -5.47
N TYR A 123 -5.64 4.87 -5.45
CA TYR A 123 -4.86 5.12 -6.66
C TYR A 123 -4.96 3.96 -7.66
N LYS A 124 -4.88 2.71 -7.20
CA LYS A 124 -5.02 1.51 -8.04
C LYS A 124 -6.37 1.50 -8.77
N LEU A 125 -7.46 1.73 -8.06
CA LEU A 125 -8.80 1.76 -8.62
C LEU A 125 -9.00 2.96 -9.55
N ALA A 126 -8.49 4.13 -9.18
CA ALA A 126 -8.57 5.32 -10.02
C ALA A 126 -7.84 5.15 -11.36
N ARG A 127 -6.66 4.50 -11.34
CA ARG A 127 -5.77 4.39 -12.51
C ARG A 127 -5.99 3.14 -13.35
N PHE A 128 -6.24 2.00 -12.71
CA PHE A 128 -6.29 0.68 -13.34
C PHE A 128 -7.63 -0.02 -13.13
N GLY A 129 -8.61 0.64 -12.52
CA GLY A 129 -9.92 0.05 -12.22
C GLY A 129 -10.59 -0.54 -13.46
N ASP A 130 -10.65 0.19 -14.57
CA ASP A 130 -11.31 -0.29 -15.79
C ASP A 130 -10.72 -1.62 -16.31
N GLU A 131 -9.38 -1.76 -16.25
CA GLU A 131 -8.68 -2.99 -16.63
C GLU A 131 -9.00 -4.13 -15.66
N ILE A 132 -8.93 -3.86 -14.35
CA ILE A 132 -9.22 -4.83 -13.28
C ILE A 132 -10.66 -5.34 -13.39
N PHE A 133 -11.64 -4.44 -13.50
CA PHE A 133 -13.04 -4.81 -13.61
C PHE A 133 -13.28 -5.63 -14.89
N LYS A 134 -12.69 -5.22 -16.02
CA LYS A 134 -12.78 -5.97 -17.27
C LYS A 134 -12.19 -7.39 -17.15
N GLU A 135 -11.03 -7.55 -16.49
CA GLU A 135 -10.42 -8.85 -16.22
C GLU A 135 -11.32 -9.75 -15.36
N MET A 136 -12.08 -9.16 -14.44
CA MET A 136 -13.06 -9.85 -13.60
C MET A 136 -14.39 -10.13 -14.33
N GLY A 137 -14.54 -9.73 -15.60
CA GLY A 137 -15.81 -9.83 -16.32
C GLY A 137 -16.88 -8.86 -15.82
N ILE A 138 -16.47 -7.80 -15.12
CA ILE A 138 -17.32 -6.76 -14.57
C ILE A 138 -17.24 -5.52 -15.47
N GLU A 139 -18.38 -4.98 -15.84
CA GLU A 139 -18.51 -3.75 -16.62
C GLU A 139 -18.89 -2.60 -15.68
N ILE A 140 -18.09 -1.53 -15.64
CA ILE A 140 -18.45 -0.32 -14.89
C ILE A 140 -19.50 0.44 -15.71
N ILE A 141 -20.72 0.54 -15.18
CA ILE A 141 -21.81 1.32 -15.78
C ILE A 141 -21.67 2.80 -15.42
N ASP A 142 -21.32 3.09 -14.16
CA ASP A 142 -21.20 4.46 -13.66
C ASP A 142 -20.24 4.55 -12.47
N ARG A 143 -19.68 5.73 -12.22
CA ARG A 143 -18.83 6.04 -11.07
C ARG A 143 -19.53 7.10 -10.22
N ILE A 144 -19.84 6.77 -8.98
CA ILE A 144 -20.51 7.66 -8.02
C ILE A 144 -19.57 8.00 -6.87
N ASP A 145 -19.89 9.05 -6.10
CA ASP A 145 -19.05 9.50 -4.98
C ASP A 145 -18.76 8.41 -3.93
N GLN A 146 -19.64 7.40 -3.83
CA GLN A 146 -19.53 6.29 -2.88
C GLN A 146 -19.03 4.98 -3.50
N GLY A 147 -18.64 4.96 -4.78
CA GLY A 147 -18.12 3.76 -5.43
C GLY A 147 -18.52 3.60 -6.90
N PHE A 148 -18.77 2.35 -7.31
CA PHE A 148 -19.00 1.99 -8.70
C PHE A 148 -20.36 1.32 -8.86
N ILE A 149 -21.14 1.75 -9.86
CA ILE A 149 -22.29 0.98 -10.34
C ILE A 149 -21.75 0.04 -11.41
N VAL A 150 -21.88 -1.26 -11.16
CA VAL A 150 -21.28 -2.28 -12.02
C VAL A 150 -22.32 -3.28 -12.52
N LYS A 151 -22.05 -3.84 -13.69
CA LYS A 151 -22.77 -4.99 -14.26
C LYS A 151 -21.82 -6.17 -14.27
N ASP A 152 -22.22 -7.21 -13.55
CA ASP A 152 -21.51 -8.48 -13.57
C ASP A 152 -21.90 -9.25 -14.85
N ASN A 153 -20.96 -9.35 -15.80
CA ASN A 153 -21.12 -10.13 -17.01
C ASN A 153 -20.41 -11.50 -16.90
N SER A 154 -19.87 -11.84 -15.74
CA SER A 154 -19.29 -13.15 -15.51
C SER A 154 -20.38 -14.21 -15.60
N LYS A 155 -20.12 -15.27 -16.39
CA LYS A 155 -20.97 -16.46 -16.35
C LYS A 155 -20.58 -17.20 -15.09
N TYR A 156 -21.35 -17.07 -14.01
CA TYR A 156 -21.21 -17.96 -12.85
C TYR A 156 -21.29 -19.41 -13.33
N ILE A 157 -20.16 -20.12 -13.31
CA ILE A 157 -20.12 -21.57 -13.43
C ILE A 157 -20.09 -22.06 -11.98
N ASN A 158 -21.26 -22.50 -11.48
CA ASN A 158 -21.36 -23.26 -10.24
C ASN A 158 -20.73 -24.64 -10.39
#